data_AF-A0A2J8M1Z7-F1
#
_entry.id   AF-A0A2J8M1Z7-F1
#
_cell.length_a   1.000
_cell.length_b   1.000
_cell.length_c   1.000
_cell.angle_alpha   90.00
_cell.angle_beta   90.00
_cell.angle_gamma   90.00
#
_symmetry.space_group_name_H-M   'P 1'
#
loop_
_entity.id
_entity.type
_entity.pdbx_description
1 polymer ?
#
loop_
_entity_poly.entity_id
_entity_poly.type
_entity_poly.pdbx_seq_one_letter_code
_entity_poly.pdbx_strand_id
1 'polypeptide(L)'
;MTSRFRLPAGRTYNVRASELARDRQHTEVVCNILLLDNTVQAFKVNKHDQGQVLLDVVFKHLDLTEQDYFGLQLADDSTDNPRWLDPNKPIRKQLKRGSPYSLNFRVKFFVSDPNKLQEEYTRYQYFLQIKQDILTGRLPCPSNTAALLASFAVQSELGDYDQSENLPGYLSDYSFIPNQPQDFEKEIAKLHQQH
;
A
#
# COMPACT_ATOMS: atom_id res chain seq x y z
N MET A 1 46.47 51.86 -30.56
CA MET A 1 45.97 50.52 -30.17
C MET A 1 45.02 50.69 -28.99
N THR A 2 43.71 50.75 -29.23
CA THR A 2 42.69 50.84 -28.17
C THR A 2 41.88 49.55 -28.15
N SER A 3 42.20 48.69 -27.19
CA SER A 3 41.51 47.42 -26.94
C SER A 3 40.08 47.71 -26.46
N ARG A 4 39.08 47.40 -27.29
CA ARG A 4 37.68 47.32 -26.85
C ARG A 4 37.49 46.01 -26.10
N PHE A 5 37.38 46.08 -24.77
CA PHE A 5 36.90 44.97 -23.96
C PHE A 5 35.43 44.69 -24.33
N ARG A 6 35.17 43.59 -25.05
CA ARG A 6 33.83 43.04 -25.21
C ARG A 6 33.51 42.23 -23.95
N LEU A 7 32.55 42.70 -23.16
CA LEU A 7 31.92 41.87 -22.13
C LEU A 7 31.15 40.73 -22.82
N PRO A 8 31.23 39.48 -22.31
CA PRO A 8 30.45 38.39 -22.87
C PRO A 8 28.96 38.68 -22.67
N ALA A 9 28.17 38.40 -23.71
CA ALA A 9 26.72 38.52 -23.67
C ALA A 9 26.20 37.79 -22.42
N GLY A 10 25.51 38.54 -21.55
CA GLY A 10 24.96 38.01 -20.32
C GLY A 10 24.13 36.78 -20.62
N ARG A 11 24.50 35.64 -20.02
CA ARG A 11 23.59 34.50 -19.89
C ARG A 11 22.33 35.06 -19.25
N THR A 12 21.23 35.11 -20.00
CA THR A 12 19.91 35.37 -19.45
C THR A 12 19.57 34.20 -18.55
N TYR A 13 19.96 34.30 -17.27
CA TYR A 13 19.47 33.43 -16.23
C TYR A 13 17.95 33.54 -16.26
N ASN A 14 17.27 32.43 -16.54
CA ASN A 14 15.83 32.41 -16.70
C ASN A 14 15.19 32.45 -15.31
N VAL A 15 15.20 33.63 -14.69
CA VAL A 15 14.80 33.88 -13.28
C VAL A 15 13.39 33.35 -13.04
N ARG A 16 12.45 33.58 -13.97
CA ARG A 16 11.08 33.10 -13.90
C ARG A 16 10.97 31.57 -13.86
N ALA A 17 11.80 30.86 -14.63
CA ALA A 17 11.83 29.40 -14.60
C ALA A 17 12.41 28.88 -13.28
N SER A 18 13.39 29.60 -12.71
CA SER A 18 13.99 29.28 -11.42
C SER A 18 13.04 29.57 -10.25
N GLU A 19 12.26 30.64 -10.31
CA GLU A 19 11.21 30.99 -9.34
C GLU A 19 10.07 29.98 -9.35
N LEU A 20 9.56 29.61 -10.53
CA LEU A 20 8.55 28.56 -10.67
C LEU A 20 9.04 27.20 -10.17
N ALA A 21 10.32 26.87 -10.40
CA ALA A 21 10.91 25.64 -9.86
C ALA A 21 11.01 25.66 -8.33
N ARG A 22 11.38 26.80 -7.74
CA ARG A 22 11.41 26.98 -6.27
C ARG A 22 10.02 26.95 -5.65
N ASP A 23 9.03 27.57 -6.28
CA ASP A 23 7.64 27.56 -5.81
C ASP A 23 7.01 26.15 -5.91
N ARG A 24 7.34 25.42 -6.98
CA ARG A 24 7.00 23.98 -7.09
C ARG A 24 7.64 23.15 -5.97
N GLN A 25 8.92 23.36 -5.67
CA GLN A 25 9.58 22.67 -4.55
C GLN A 25 8.94 22.98 -3.19
N HIS A 26 8.37 24.19 -3.03
CA HIS A 26 7.72 24.59 -1.78
C HIS A 26 6.25 24.12 -1.66
N THR A 27 5.65 23.66 -2.76
CA THR A 27 4.27 23.19 -2.83
C THR A 27 4.14 21.68 -3.02
N GLU A 28 5.18 21.02 -3.51
CA GLU A 28 5.27 19.55 -3.57
C GLU A 28 5.39 18.95 -2.15
N VAL A 29 4.69 17.84 -1.94
CA VAL A 29 4.76 17.03 -0.72
C VAL A 29 4.93 15.57 -1.09
N VAL A 30 5.56 14.82 -0.20
CA VAL A 30 5.78 13.38 -0.36
C VAL A 30 4.75 12.63 0.49
N CYS A 31 4.07 11.67 -0.13
CA CYS A 31 3.15 10.74 0.51
C CYS A 31 3.71 9.33 0.38
N ASN A 32 4.12 8.74 1.50
CA ASN A 32 4.52 7.35 1.60
C ASN A 32 3.27 6.50 1.83
N ILE A 33 2.99 5.60 0.90
CA ILE A 33 1.82 4.72 0.92
C ILE A 33 2.29 3.31 1.23
N LEU A 34 1.88 2.76 2.37
CA LEU A 34 2.01 1.33 2.66
C LEU A 34 0.96 0.57 1.86
N LEU A 35 1.43 -0.26 0.93
CA LEU A 35 0.60 -1.11 0.07
C LEU A 35 0.25 -2.43 0.77
N LEU A 36 -0.72 -3.17 0.22
CA LEU A 36 -1.23 -4.41 0.84
C LEU A 36 -0.25 -5.58 0.76
N ASP A 37 0.75 -5.51 -0.12
CA ASP A 37 1.89 -6.44 -0.18
C ASP A 37 3.01 -6.09 0.82
N ASN A 38 2.76 -5.14 1.72
CA ASN A 38 3.69 -4.57 2.70
C ASN A 38 4.85 -3.75 2.12
N THR A 39 4.84 -3.44 0.83
CA THR A 39 5.80 -2.49 0.25
C THR A 39 5.38 -1.05 0.55
N VAL A 40 6.36 -0.13 0.55
CA VAL A 40 6.09 1.31 0.71
C VAL A 40 6.47 2.03 -0.56
N GLN A 41 5.48 2.66 -1.21
CA GLN A 41 5.69 3.47 -2.40
C GLN A 41 5.53 4.96 -2.08
N ALA A 42 6.53 5.75 -2.45
CA ALA A 42 6.50 7.20 -2.31
C ALA A 42 5.88 7.86 -3.55
N PHE A 43 4.93 8.77 -3.33
CA PHE A 43 4.30 9.60 -4.35
C PHE A 43 4.53 11.07 -4.06
N LYS A 44 4.74 11.85 -5.12
CA LYS A 44 4.90 13.30 -5.06
C LYS A 44 3.67 13.96 -5.65
N VAL A 45 3.01 14.80 -4.86
CA VAL A 45 1.80 15.54 -5.27
C VAL A 45 1.89 16.99 -4.81
N ASN A 46 1.10 17.88 -5.40
CA ASN A 46 1.01 19.25 -4.91
C ASN A 46 0.10 19.29 -3.68
N LYS A 47 0.53 19.95 -2.60
CA LYS A 47 -0.28 20.09 -1.36
C LYS A 47 -1.60 20.82 -1.57
N HIS A 48 -1.75 21.56 -2.66
CA HIS A 48 -2.98 22.26 -3.04
C HIS A 48 -3.95 21.39 -3.86
N ASP A 49 -3.48 20.25 -4.39
CA ASP A 49 -4.32 19.32 -5.14
C ASP A 49 -5.34 18.65 -4.22
N GLN A 50 -6.42 18.18 -4.85
CA GLN A 50 -7.45 17.39 -4.18
C GLN A 50 -6.93 16.00 -3.82
N GLY A 51 -7.51 15.38 -2.78
CA GLY A 51 -7.19 14.01 -2.39
C GLY A 51 -7.32 13.00 -3.53
N GLN A 52 -8.24 13.24 -4.47
CA GLN A 52 -8.43 12.42 -5.67
C GLN A 52 -7.14 12.28 -6.49
N VAL A 53 -6.32 13.34 -6.60
CA VAL A 53 -5.07 13.29 -7.38
C VAL A 53 -4.10 12.26 -6.80
N LEU A 54 -4.03 12.15 -5.47
CA LEU A 54 -3.21 11.14 -4.81
C LEU A 54 -3.79 9.73 -4.99
N LEU A 55 -5.11 9.58 -4.92
CA LEU A 55 -5.78 8.30 -5.19
C LEU A 55 -5.51 7.83 -6.62
N ASP A 56 -5.69 8.70 -7.61
CA ASP A 56 -5.51 8.38 -9.03
C ASP A 56 -4.09 7.87 -9.33
N VAL A 57 -3.05 8.53 -8.78
CA VAL A 57 -1.67 8.08 -9.01
C VAL A 57 -1.35 6.76 -8.31
N VAL A 58 -1.96 6.49 -7.15
CA VAL A 58 -1.81 5.19 -6.45
C VAL A 58 -2.53 4.08 -7.20
N PHE A 59 -3.78 4.30 -7.61
CA PHE A 59 -4.57 3.32 -8.36
C PHE A 59 -3.93 3.02 -9.71
N LYS A 60 -3.40 4.05 -10.39
CA LYS A 60 -2.64 3.87 -11.63
C LYS A 60 -1.34 3.08 -11.41
N HIS A 61 -0.63 3.31 -10.31
CA HIS A 61 0.57 2.55 -9.99
C HIS A 61 0.27 1.06 -9.79
N LEU A 62 -0.89 0.75 -9.19
CA LEU A 62 -1.37 -0.61 -8.97
C LEU A 62 -2.09 -1.21 -10.19
N ASP A 63 -2.34 -0.44 -11.26
CA ASP A 63 -3.19 -0.83 -12.40
C ASP A 63 -4.60 -1.31 -11.99
N LEU A 64 -5.19 -0.62 -11.00
CA LEU A 64 -6.52 -0.98 -10.47
C LEU A 64 -7.65 -0.42 -11.35
N THR A 65 -8.51 -1.34 -11.83
CA THR A 65 -9.73 -0.99 -12.56
C THR A 65 -10.93 -0.78 -11.62
N GLU A 66 -11.14 -1.69 -10.65
CA GLU A 66 -12.26 -1.62 -9.69
C GLU A 66 -11.91 -0.78 -8.44
N GLN A 67 -11.74 0.52 -8.63
CA GLN A 67 -11.18 1.43 -7.63
C GLN A 67 -12.11 1.76 -6.46
N ASP A 68 -13.43 1.64 -6.66
CA ASP A 68 -14.47 2.06 -5.71
C ASP A 68 -14.38 1.36 -4.34
N TYR A 69 -13.70 0.20 -4.31
CA TYR A 69 -13.54 -0.60 -3.10
C TYR A 69 -12.40 -0.14 -2.19
N PHE A 70 -11.49 0.68 -2.70
CA PHE A 70 -10.22 1.00 -2.03
C PHE A 70 -10.14 2.45 -1.57
N GLY A 71 -9.18 2.72 -0.71
CA GLY A 71 -8.87 4.08 -0.29
C GLY A 71 -7.56 4.19 0.46
N LEU A 72 -7.23 5.42 0.86
CA LEU A 72 -6.07 5.72 1.67
C LEU A 72 -6.50 6.09 3.09
N GLN A 73 -6.01 5.35 4.07
CA GLN A 73 -6.19 5.61 5.49
C GLN A 73 -4.95 6.34 6.03
N LEU A 74 -5.13 7.34 6.89
CA LEU A 74 -4.00 8.00 7.55
C LEU A 74 -3.34 7.04 8.56
N ALA A 75 -2.00 6.92 8.53
CA ALA A 75 -1.28 5.92 9.33
C ALA A 75 -1.27 6.21 10.84
N ASP A 76 -1.43 7.48 11.23
CA ASP A 76 -1.30 7.94 12.61
C ASP A 76 -2.57 7.77 13.47
N ASP A 77 -3.63 7.18 12.91
CA ASP A 77 -4.93 7.08 13.56
C ASP A 77 -5.20 5.67 14.10
N SER A 78 -5.94 5.60 15.21
CA SER A 78 -6.34 4.33 15.80
C SER A 78 -7.16 3.50 14.81
N THR A 79 -7.03 2.19 14.91
CA THR A 79 -7.80 1.22 14.13
C THR A 79 -9.31 1.37 14.32
N ASP A 80 -9.74 1.87 15.48
CA ASP A 80 -11.15 2.00 15.87
C ASP A 80 -11.85 3.20 15.23
N ASN A 81 -11.10 4.23 14.82
CA ASN A 81 -11.66 5.39 14.13
C ASN A 81 -10.76 5.84 12.97
N PRO A 82 -10.66 5.01 11.91
CA PRO A 82 -9.75 5.25 10.81
C PRO A 82 -10.19 6.49 10.03
N ARG A 83 -9.33 7.51 9.94
CA ARG A 83 -9.59 8.64 9.05
C ARG A 83 -9.11 8.30 7.65
N TRP A 84 -10.03 8.38 6.71
CA TRP A 84 -9.76 8.21 5.29
C TRP A 84 -9.44 9.54 4.63
N LEU A 85 -8.57 9.50 3.62
CA LEU A 85 -8.36 10.62 2.72
C LEU A 85 -9.68 10.95 2.01
N ASP A 86 -10.12 12.19 2.10
CA ASP A 86 -11.29 12.69 1.38
C ASP A 86 -10.88 13.09 -0.04
N PRO A 87 -11.46 12.49 -1.09
CA PRO A 87 -11.09 12.80 -2.48
C PRO A 87 -11.37 14.26 -2.85
N ASN A 88 -12.34 14.90 -2.20
CA ASN A 88 -12.83 16.24 -2.54
C ASN A 88 -12.21 17.37 -1.71
N LYS A 89 -11.25 17.04 -0.82
CA LYS A 89 -10.54 18.03 0.00
C LYS A 89 -9.08 18.17 -0.43
N PRO A 90 -8.52 19.39 -0.40
CA PRO A 90 -7.11 19.59 -0.68
C PRO A 90 -6.21 18.85 0.32
N ILE A 91 -5.10 18.25 -0.15
CA ILE A 91 -4.14 17.48 0.66
C ILE A 91 -3.74 18.25 1.93
N ARG A 92 -3.33 19.53 1.80
CA ARG A 92 -2.92 20.37 2.93
C ARG A 92 -3.97 20.56 4.02
N LYS A 93 -5.26 20.39 3.71
CA LYS A 93 -6.34 20.57 4.70
C LYS A 93 -6.54 19.33 5.58
N GLN A 94 -6.08 18.18 5.11
CA GLN A 94 -6.29 16.88 5.76
C GLN A 94 -4.98 16.35 6.37
N LEU A 95 -3.86 16.53 5.66
CA LEU A 95 -2.54 16.05 6.09
C LEU A 95 -1.75 17.20 6.73
N LYS A 96 -1.74 17.25 8.07
CA LYS A 96 -1.24 18.41 8.83
C LYS A 96 0.18 18.25 9.39
N ARG A 97 0.66 17.01 9.56
CA ARG A 97 2.00 16.72 10.09
C ARG A 97 3.00 16.80 8.94
N GLY A 98 3.90 17.77 8.94
CA GLY A 98 4.75 18.11 7.78
C GLY A 98 5.33 16.90 7.01
N SER A 99 5.45 17.04 5.69
CA SER A 99 5.93 16.00 4.77
C SER A 99 7.26 15.36 5.21
N PRO A 100 7.45 14.04 5.05
CA PRO A 100 6.58 13.09 4.35
C PRO A 100 5.35 12.67 5.16
N TYR A 101 4.23 12.47 4.46
CA TYR A 101 3.00 11.94 5.03
C TYR A 101 2.95 10.41 4.90
N SER A 102 2.51 9.71 5.93
CA SER A 102 2.33 8.25 5.90
C SER A 102 0.84 7.90 5.80
N LEU A 103 0.48 7.13 4.79
CA LEU A 103 -0.87 6.58 4.60
C LEU A 103 -0.80 5.08 4.30
N ASN A 104 -1.90 4.38 4.54
CA ASN A 104 -2.06 2.97 4.24
C ASN A 104 -3.08 2.82 3.11
N PHE A 105 -2.73 2.10 2.05
CA PHE A 105 -3.69 1.64 1.06
C PHE A 105 -4.48 0.47 1.64
N ARG A 106 -5.81 0.57 1.59
CA ARG A 106 -6.73 -0.33 2.30
C ARG A 106 -7.99 -0.59 1.49
N VAL A 107 -8.60 -1.76 1.71
CA VAL A 107 -10.01 -1.98 1.32
C VAL A 107 -10.90 -1.15 2.24
N LYS A 108 -11.72 -0.29 1.64
CA LYS A 108 -12.66 0.59 2.32
C LYS A 108 -14.06 -0.01 2.40
N PHE A 109 -14.49 -0.71 1.35
CA PHE A 109 -15.81 -1.32 1.27
C PHE A 109 -15.69 -2.79 0.90
N PHE A 110 -15.95 -3.68 1.85
CA PHE A 110 -15.97 -5.11 1.57
C PHE A 110 -17.27 -5.50 0.86
N VAL A 111 -17.16 -6.29 -0.21
CA VAL A 111 -18.31 -6.93 -0.83
C VAL A 111 -18.76 -8.12 0.00
N SER A 112 -20.07 -8.35 0.06
CA SER A 112 -20.65 -9.52 0.74
C SER A 112 -20.45 -10.83 -0.04
N ASP A 113 -20.23 -10.73 -1.35
CA ASP A 113 -20.04 -11.86 -2.26
C ASP A 113 -18.79 -11.59 -3.11
N PRO A 114 -17.70 -12.37 -2.93
CA PRO A 114 -16.47 -12.22 -3.71
C PRO A 114 -16.65 -12.38 -5.22
N ASN A 115 -17.69 -13.09 -5.69
CA ASN A 115 -17.96 -13.26 -7.12
C ASN A 115 -18.35 -11.95 -7.82
N LYS A 116 -18.64 -10.88 -7.05
CA LYS A 116 -18.90 -9.55 -7.59
C LYS A 116 -17.63 -8.86 -8.08
N LEU A 117 -16.47 -9.22 -7.53
CA LEU A 117 -15.18 -8.69 -7.97
C LEU A 117 -14.86 -9.35 -9.32
N GLN A 118 -14.85 -8.57 -10.39
CA GLN A 118 -14.64 -9.09 -11.74
C GLN A 118 -13.16 -9.34 -12.01
N GLU A 119 -12.29 -8.45 -11.55
CA GLU A 119 -10.87 -8.52 -11.82
C GLU A 119 -10.15 -9.44 -10.82
N GLU A 120 -9.28 -10.29 -11.35
CA GLU A 120 -8.46 -11.18 -10.53
C GLU A 120 -7.55 -10.40 -9.59
N TYR A 121 -6.96 -9.32 -10.09
CA TYR A 121 -6.10 -8.48 -9.29
C TYR A 121 -6.84 -7.79 -8.13
N THR A 122 -8.11 -7.40 -8.32
CA THR A 122 -8.96 -6.90 -7.23
C THR A 122 -9.17 -7.96 -6.16
N ARG A 123 -9.47 -9.21 -6.56
CA ARG A 123 -9.60 -10.34 -5.63
C ARG A 123 -8.30 -10.59 -4.86
N TYR A 124 -7.16 -10.49 -5.54
CA TYR A 124 -5.84 -10.61 -4.91
C TYR A 124 -5.60 -9.52 -3.86
N GLN A 125 -5.92 -8.26 -4.15
CA GLN A 125 -5.81 -7.17 -3.17
C GLN A 125 -6.72 -7.40 -1.94
N TYR A 126 -7.94 -7.92 -2.14
CA TYR A 126 -8.81 -8.32 -1.03
C TYR A 126 -8.20 -9.45 -0.19
N PHE A 127 -7.62 -10.46 -0.84
CA PHE A 127 -6.90 -11.53 -0.17
C PHE A 127 -5.78 -10.98 0.73
N LEU A 128 -4.93 -10.08 0.21
CA LEU A 128 -3.86 -9.46 0.99
C LEU A 128 -4.39 -8.68 2.20
N GLN A 129 -5.46 -7.90 2.02
CA GLN A 129 -6.11 -7.18 3.12
C GLN A 129 -6.64 -8.14 4.20
N ILE A 130 -7.33 -9.21 3.82
CA ILE A 130 -7.90 -10.18 4.77
C ILE A 130 -6.77 -10.93 5.50
N LYS A 131 -5.74 -11.37 4.77
CA LYS A 131 -4.55 -12.02 5.35
C LYS A 131 -3.92 -11.12 6.43
N GLN A 132 -3.76 -9.83 6.13
CA GLN A 132 -3.21 -8.86 7.07
C GLN A 132 -4.15 -8.57 8.25
N ASP A 133 -5.46 -8.44 8.03
CA ASP A 133 -6.43 -8.19 9.11
C ASP A 133 -6.51 -9.37 10.07
N ILE A 134 -6.41 -10.61 9.58
CA ILE A 134 -6.29 -11.81 10.43
C ILE A 134 -4.98 -11.78 11.21
N LEU A 135 -3.85 -11.60 10.53
CA LEU A 135 -2.51 -11.58 11.14
C LEU A 135 -2.37 -10.51 12.23
N THR A 136 -2.96 -9.34 12.03
CA THR A 136 -2.92 -8.23 13.00
C THR A 136 -4.00 -8.32 14.08
N GLY A 137 -4.90 -9.29 13.99
CA GLY A 137 -6.01 -9.48 14.93
C GLY A 137 -7.17 -8.50 14.76
N ARG A 138 -7.15 -7.68 13.70
CA ARG A 138 -8.24 -6.77 13.35
C ARG A 138 -9.48 -7.52 12.88
N LEU A 139 -9.29 -8.67 12.23
CA LEU A 139 -10.35 -9.61 11.90
C LEU A 139 -10.22 -10.85 12.81
N PRO A 140 -11.06 -10.98 13.86
CA PRO A 140 -11.09 -12.18 14.67
C PRO A 140 -11.40 -13.40 13.82
N CYS A 141 -10.54 -14.41 13.90
CA CYS A 141 -10.67 -15.65 13.13
C CYS A 141 -10.47 -16.84 14.07
N PRO A 142 -11.42 -17.80 14.13
CA PRO A 142 -11.22 -19.04 14.88
C PRO A 142 -9.98 -19.79 14.39
N SER A 143 -9.22 -20.41 15.30
CA SER A 143 -7.93 -21.07 14.99
C SER A 143 -8.02 -22.02 13.79
N ASN A 144 -9.01 -22.93 13.79
CA ASN A 144 -9.15 -23.93 12.72
C ASN A 144 -9.44 -23.27 11.36
N THR A 145 -10.23 -22.20 11.35
CA THR A 145 -10.51 -21.43 10.13
C THR A 145 -9.28 -20.67 9.67
N ALA A 146 -8.52 -20.07 10.59
CA ALA A 146 -7.28 -19.38 10.27
C ALA A 146 -6.23 -20.34 9.71
N ALA A 147 -6.12 -21.56 10.25
CA ALA A 147 -5.22 -22.60 9.75
C ALA A 147 -5.59 -23.01 8.30
N LEU A 148 -6.90 -23.17 8.03
CA LEU A 148 -7.39 -23.44 6.68
C LEU A 148 -7.07 -22.29 5.71
N LEU A 149 -7.35 -21.05 6.09
CA LEU A 149 -7.03 -19.88 5.25
C LEU A 149 -5.52 -19.74 5.02
N ALA A 150 -4.71 -19.98 6.05
CA ALA A 150 -3.26 -19.99 5.94
C ALA A 150 -2.77 -21.09 4.99
N SER A 151 -3.38 -22.28 4.99
CA SER A 151 -3.03 -23.34 4.04
C SER A 151 -3.26 -22.95 2.58
N PHE A 152 -4.34 -22.23 2.28
CA PHE A 152 -4.58 -21.68 0.95
C PHE A 152 -3.59 -20.56 0.58
N ALA A 153 -3.21 -19.73 1.55
CA ALA A 153 -2.19 -18.70 1.34
C ALA A 153 -0.82 -19.32 1.03
N VAL A 154 -0.44 -20.37 1.77
CA VAL A 154 0.78 -21.15 1.52
C VAL A 154 0.72 -21.78 0.14
N GLN A 155 -0.37 -22.44 -0.22
CA GLN A 155 -0.58 -23.03 -1.54
C GLN A 155 -0.40 -22.00 -2.66
N SER A 156 -0.93 -20.79 -2.48
CA SER A 156 -0.80 -19.72 -3.48
C SER A 156 0.63 -19.18 -3.63
N GLU A 157 1.44 -19.25 -2.57
CA GLU A 157 2.79 -18.66 -2.52
C GLU A 157 3.88 -19.68 -2.86
N LEU A 158 3.71 -20.94 -2.43
CA LEU A 158 4.68 -22.02 -2.58
C LEU A 158 4.31 -23.04 -3.67
N GLY A 159 3.07 -23.02 -4.16
CA GLY A 159 2.55 -24.05 -5.06
C GLY A 159 2.16 -25.33 -4.31
N ASP A 160 1.99 -26.42 -5.06
CA ASP A 160 1.60 -27.73 -4.50
C ASP A 160 2.65 -28.25 -3.52
N TYR A 161 2.19 -28.97 -2.49
CA TYR A 161 3.09 -29.60 -1.52
C TYR A 161 3.99 -30.66 -2.17
N ASP A 162 5.30 -30.53 -1.96
CA ASP A 162 6.32 -31.51 -2.34
C ASP A 162 7.12 -31.96 -1.10
N GLN A 163 7.14 -33.26 -0.82
CA GLN A 163 7.85 -33.82 0.33
C GLN A 163 9.37 -33.57 0.31
N SER A 164 9.96 -33.40 -0.87
CA SER A 164 11.40 -33.14 -1.05
C SER A 164 11.78 -31.69 -0.77
N GLU A 165 10.86 -30.74 -1.01
CA GLU A 165 11.08 -29.30 -0.82
C GLU A 165 10.51 -28.80 0.52
N ASN A 166 9.34 -29.29 0.92
CA ASN A 166 8.62 -28.86 2.12
C ASN A 166 9.00 -29.70 3.35
N LEU A 167 10.29 -29.63 3.72
CA LEU A 167 10.86 -30.30 4.88
C LEU A 167 10.27 -29.79 6.21
N PRO A 168 10.35 -30.55 7.32
CA PRO A 168 9.85 -30.12 8.62
C PRO A 168 10.38 -28.72 9.01
N GLY A 169 9.47 -27.80 9.32
CA GLY A 169 9.80 -26.42 9.66
C GLY A 169 9.84 -25.46 8.46
N TYR A 170 9.45 -25.86 7.24
CA TYR A 170 9.42 -24.94 6.08
C TYR A 170 8.52 -23.71 6.26
N LEU A 171 7.64 -23.72 7.26
CA LEU A 171 6.76 -22.60 7.63
C LEU A 171 7.27 -21.80 8.85
N SER A 172 8.47 -22.06 9.37
CA SER A 172 8.96 -21.47 10.62
C SER A 172 9.09 -19.94 10.57
N ASP A 173 9.35 -19.39 9.39
CA ASP A 173 9.53 -17.96 9.18
C ASP A 173 8.19 -17.23 8.94
N TYR A 174 7.08 -17.97 8.90
CA TYR A 174 5.75 -17.42 8.65
C TYR A 174 4.98 -17.20 9.94
N SER A 175 4.31 -16.06 10.01
CA SER A 175 3.28 -15.75 11.00
C SER A 175 1.96 -15.51 10.30
N PHE A 176 0.92 -16.24 10.68
CA PHE A 176 -0.40 -16.17 10.05
C PHE A 176 -1.47 -15.59 10.97
N ILE A 177 -1.26 -15.66 12.28
CA ILE A 177 -2.17 -15.14 13.32
C ILE A 177 -1.38 -14.43 14.44
N PRO A 178 -2.02 -13.54 15.21
CA PRO A 178 -1.40 -12.95 16.39
C PRO A 178 -1.07 -14.02 17.42
N ASN A 179 0.10 -13.91 18.07
CA ASN A 179 0.51 -14.84 19.13
C ASN A 179 0.41 -16.32 18.74
N GLN A 180 0.89 -16.65 17.53
CA GLN A 180 0.81 -17.97 16.92
C GLN A 180 1.29 -19.10 17.86
N PRO A 181 0.45 -20.12 18.15
CA PRO A 181 0.87 -21.30 18.92
C PRO A 181 1.93 -22.13 18.17
N GLN A 182 2.79 -22.81 18.92
CA GLN A 182 3.89 -23.60 18.35
C GLN A 182 3.43 -24.73 17.42
N ASP A 183 2.27 -25.34 17.67
CA ASP A 183 1.74 -26.43 16.84
C ASP A 183 0.90 -25.95 15.65
N PHE A 184 0.68 -24.64 15.50
CA PHE A 184 -0.17 -24.08 14.45
C PHE A 184 0.39 -24.34 13.05
N GLU A 185 1.71 -24.23 12.88
CA GLU A 185 2.40 -24.53 11.62
C GLU A 185 2.18 -25.98 11.15
N LYS A 186 2.04 -26.94 12.09
CA LYS A 186 1.81 -28.35 11.77
C LYS A 186 0.40 -28.56 11.24
N GLU A 187 -0.57 -27.83 11.78
CA GLU A 187 -1.95 -27.86 11.30
C GLU A 187 -2.03 -27.31 9.87
N ILE A 188 -1.35 -26.19 9.60
CA ILE A 188 -1.26 -25.60 8.26
C ILE A 188 -0.60 -26.58 7.28
N ALA A 189 0.55 -27.14 7.64
CA ALA A 189 1.27 -28.08 6.77
C ALA A 189 0.44 -29.33 6.44
N LYS A 190 -0.36 -29.83 7.38
CA LYS A 190 -1.28 -30.95 7.15
C LYS A 190 -2.41 -30.60 6.19
N LEU A 191 -2.91 -29.37 6.23
CA LEU A 191 -3.95 -28.87 5.32
C LEU A 191 -3.38 -28.56 3.94
N HIS A 192 -2.16 -28.03 3.85
CA HIS A 192 -1.47 -27.76 2.59
C HIS A 192 -1.32 -29.02 1.73
N GLN A 193 -1.11 -30.18 2.34
CA GLN A 193 -1.05 -31.49 1.65
C GLN A 193 -2.37 -31.94 0.99
N GLN A 194 -3.49 -31.23 1.21
CA GLN A 194 -4.83 -31.63 0.75
C GLN A 194 -5.32 -30.84 -0.47
N HIS A 195 -4.60 -29.79 -0.85
CA HIS A 195 -4.90 -28.96 -2.02
C HIS A 195 -4.04 -29.40 -3.20
#